data_AF-A0A436F8U0-F1
#
_entry.id   AF-A0A436F8U0-F1
#
_cell.length_a   1.000
_cell.length_b   1.000
_cell.length_c   1.000
_cell.angle_alpha   90.00
_cell.angle_beta   90.00
_cell.angle_gamma   90.00
#
_symmetry.space_group_name_H-M   'P 1'
#
loop_
_entity.id
_entity.type
_entity.pdbx_description
1 polymer ?
#
loop_
_entity_poly.entity_id
_entity_poly.type
_entity_poly.pdbx_seq_one_letter_code
_entity_poly.pdbx_strand_id
1 'polypeptide(L)'
;LKPLDNAPAFDASLPWSAKGGDINDASGLSMTPVYGVVEISEDEHIGNALAFARANGLKVSLAAIRHSMGGHTFDDNALVLDLRKFNKVTVDAAAKTMTLQPGARWHDIQNLLHPRLAVKAMQSTDIFSVGGSLSVNAHGMDHQAGSVAGSIRSMRVMLADGSVTTCSPTENTDLFRHVVGGYGLFGVVLEATLDVVDNAVYRTSREIIRSDDFPKFFAEVLEPNKDIGLFYGHLSTAPGNFLEDMIVYRYDKVAEQPPADQPEIGEPGSVGLKRVIINLAKWGSLFQELKWFTEKTLEPKFESCTVARTSAMAEGEACLVTRNNPMHDSVPYLFNDQMEETDILHEYFIPRAAYVEFIAEAREILRNQTMPVLNAS
;
A
#
# COMPACT_ATOMS: atom_id res chain seq x y z
N LEU A 1 8.66 -7.83 27.45
CA LEU A 1 7.40 -7.33 28.04
C LEU A 1 6.81 -8.44 28.92
N LYS A 2 6.11 -8.13 30.02
CA LYS A 2 5.53 -9.13 30.93
C LYS A 2 4.02 -9.23 30.71
N PRO A 3 3.41 -10.43 30.81
CA PRO A 3 1.96 -10.55 30.82
C PRO A 3 1.34 -9.69 31.92
N LEU A 4 0.10 -9.23 31.71
CA LEU A 4 -0.66 -8.51 32.73
C LEU A 4 -0.76 -9.32 34.02
N ASP A 5 -0.30 -8.72 35.12
CA ASP A 5 -0.55 -9.25 36.47
C ASP A 5 -2.07 -9.16 36.72
N ASN A 6 -2.71 -10.30 37.01
CA ASN A 6 -4.16 -10.44 37.16
C ASN A 6 -4.97 -10.06 35.90
N ALA A 7 -4.62 -10.65 34.76
CA ALA A 7 -5.38 -10.49 33.52
C ALA A 7 -6.90 -10.75 33.74
N PRO A 8 -7.78 -9.86 33.23
CA PRO A 8 -9.22 -10.06 33.26
C PRO A 8 -9.66 -11.41 32.70
N ALA A 9 -10.83 -11.91 33.13
CA ALA A 9 -11.42 -13.10 32.53
C ALA A 9 -11.94 -12.78 31.12
N PHE A 10 -11.73 -13.71 30.18
CA PHE A 10 -12.26 -13.59 28.82
C PHE A 10 -13.80 -13.67 28.82
N ASP A 11 -14.44 -12.70 28.16
CA ASP A 11 -15.87 -12.73 27.90
C ASP A 11 -16.21 -13.79 26.83
N ALA A 12 -17.07 -14.76 27.17
CA ALA A 12 -17.44 -15.85 26.27
C ALA A 12 -18.29 -15.41 25.07
N SER A 13 -18.87 -14.20 25.10
CA SER A 13 -19.65 -13.66 23.99
C SER A 13 -18.77 -13.08 22.86
N LEU A 14 -17.51 -12.75 23.15
CA LEU A 14 -16.60 -12.22 22.14
C LEU A 14 -15.98 -13.36 21.30
N PRO A 15 -15.87 -13.19 19.98
CA PRO A 15 -15.30 -14.18 19.06
C PRO A 15 -13.77 -14.19 19.12
N TRP A 16 -13.22 -14.76 20.20
CA TRP A 16 -11.77 -14.87 20.38
C TRP A 16 -11.15 -15.80 19.33
N SER A 17 -10.20 -15.28 18.55
CA SER A 17 -9.31 -16.11 17.73
C SER A 17 -8.04 -16.50 18.48
N ALA A 18 -7.64 -15.72 19.48
CA ALA A 18 -6.56 -16.04 20.40
C ALA A 18 -6.81 -15.44 21.79
N LYS A 19 -6.35 -16.14 22.83
CA LYS A 19 -6.44 -15.74 24.25
C LYS A 19 -5.03 -15.66 24.82
N GLY A 20 -4.48 -14.45 24.90
CA GLY A 20 -3.05 -14.21 25.12
C GLY A 20 -2.19 -14.53 23.90
N GLY A 21 -0.87 -14.54 24.12
CA GLY A 21 0.14 -14.87 23.11
C GLY A 21 0.87 -13.65 22.56
N ASP A 22 1.80 -13.92 21.65
CA ASP A 22 2.61 -12.90 21.00
C ASP A 22 2.16 -12.72 19.54
N ILE A 23 2.19 -11.48 19.07
CA ILE A 23 1.87 -11.09 17.70
C ILE A 23 3.02 -10.27 17.12
N ASN A 24 3.12 -10.27 15.80
CA ASN A 24 4.11 -9.47 15.09
C ASN A 24 3.51 -8.91 13.79
N ASP A 25 4.19 -7.92 13.23
CA ASP A 25 3.91 -7.38 11.90
C ASP A 25 4.91 -7.93 10.86
N ALA A 26 4.80 -7.45 9.62
CA ALA A 26 5.63 -7.92 8.51
C ALA A 26 7.14 -7.72 8.73
N SER A 27 7.56 -6.82 9.62
CA SER A 27 9.00 -6.64 9.93
C SER A 27 9.59 -7.79 10.74
N GLY A 28 8.78 -8.51 11.52
CA GLY A 28 9.28 -9.49 12.48
C GLY A 28 10.07 -8.90 13.67
N LEU A 29 10.35 -7.60 13.71
CA LEU A 29 11.23 -6.98 14.71
C LEU A 29 10.55 -6.70 16.05
N SER A 30 9.22 -6.56 16.05
CA SER A 30 8.45 -6.07 17.20
C SER A 30 7.48 -7.12 17.73
N MET A 31 8.02 -8.26 18.16
CA MET A 31 7.23 -9.30 18.82
C MET A 31 6.57 -8.71 20.07
N THR A 32 5.24 -8.64 20.07
CA THR A 32 4.46 -7.91 21.07
C THR A 32 3.49 -8.87 21.76
N PRO A 33 3.53 -9.03 23.10
CA PRO A 33 2.51 -9.78 23.81
C PRO A 33 1.20 -9.00 23.81
N VAL A 34 0.10 -9.72 23.63
CA VAL A 34 -1.26 -9.15 23.60
C VAL A 34 -2.16 -9.82 24.62
N TYR A 35 -3.19 -9.11 25.08
CA TYR A 35 -4.19 -9.70 25.98
C TYR A 35 -4.97 -10.81 25.27
N GLY A 36 -5.31 -10.58 24.01
CA GLY A 36 -6.01 -11.53 23.16
C GLY A 36 -6.42 -10.87 21.84
N VAL A 37 -6.93 -11.69 20.93
CA VAL A 37 -7.35 -11.26 19.60
C VAL A 37 -8.82 -11.63 19.41
N VAL A 38 -9.63 -10.64 19.07
CA VAL A 38 -11.05 -10.79 18.75
C VAL A 38 -11.23 -10.68 17.24
N GLU A 39 -11.87 -11.68 16.64
CA GLU A 39 -12.16 -11.71 15.22
C GLU A 39 -13.42 -10.91 14.88
N ILE A 40 -13.28 -9.91 14.04
CA ILE A 40 -14.38 -9.02 13.66
C ILE A 40 -14.97 -9.47 12.33
N SER A 41 -16.29 -9.65 12.30
CA SER A 41 -17.08 -9.91 11.10
C SER A 41 -18.36 -9.07 11.02
N GLU A 42 -18.68 -8.35 12.10
CA GLU A 42 -19.85 -7.47 12.21
C GLU A 42 -19.59 -6.33 13.20
N ASP A 43 -20.34 -5.23 13.04
CA ASP A 43 -20.20 -4.01 13.84
C ASP A 43 -20.35 -4.29 15.35
N GLU A 44 -21.22 -5.23 15.73
CA GLU A 44 -21.50 -5.58 17.13
C GLU A 44 -20.26 -6.12 17.86
N HIS A 45 -19.42 -6.91 17.17
CA HIS A 45 -18.17 -7.41 17.74
C HIS A 45 -17.24 -6.27 18.18
N ILE A 46 -17.20 -5.18 17.41
CA ILE A 46 -16.36 -4.02 17.73
C ILE A 46 -16.93 -3.31 18.97
N GLY A 47 -18.24 -3.05 18.98
CA GLY A 47 -18.90 -2.38 20.11
C GLY A 47 -18.72 -3.16 21.42
N ASN A 48 -18.96 -4.47 21.39
CA ASN A 48 -18.80 -5.35 22.55
C ASN A 48 -17.32 -5.43 23.00
N ALA A 49 -16.37 -5.48 22.07
CA ALA A 49 -14.95 -5.50 22.40
C ALA A 49 -14.47 -4.17 23.02
N LEU A 50 -14.93 -3.03 22.52
CA LEU A 50 -14.64 -1.70 23.10
C LEU A 50 -15.24 -1.57 24.50
N ALA A 51 -16.47 -2.03 24.70
CA ALA A 51 -17.12 -2.05 26.02
C ALA A 51 -16.37 -2.95 27.01
N PHE A 52 -15.97 -4.14 26.58
CA PHE A 52 -15.16 -5.06 27.37
C PHE A 52 -13.80 -4.47 27.74
N ALA A 53 -13.10 -3.87 26.78
CA ALA A 53 -11.81 -3.24 27.02
C ALA A 53 -11.92 -2.09 28.02
N ARG A 54 -12.94 -1.23 27.87
CA ARG A 54 -13.22 -0.12 28.80
C ARG A 54 -13.50 -0.61 30.22
N ALA A 55 -14.34 -1.64 30.37
CA ALA A 55 -14.70 -2.19 31.68
C ALA A 55 -13.50 -2.80 32.42
N ASN A 56 -12.48 -3.23 31.67
CA ASN A 56 -11.31 -3.92 32.20
C ASN A 56 -10.00 -3.12 32.10
N GLY A 57 -10.07 -1.84 31.69
CA GLY A 57 -8.89 -0.98 31.55
C GLY A 57 -7.88 -1.45 30.51
N LEU A 58 -8.31 -2.18 29.48
CA LEU A 58 -7.45 -2.67 28.41
C LEU A 58 -7.31 -1.61 27.30
N LYS A 59 -6.11 -1.51 26.75
CA LYS A 59 -5.88 -0.79 25.49
C LYS A 59 -6.44 -1.60 24.32
N VAL A 60 -6.79 -0.93 23.23
CA VAL A 60 -7.30 -1.58 22.02
C VAL A 60 -6.39 -1.22 20.85
N SER A 61 -6.06 -2.21 20.03
CA SER A 61 -5.39 -1.98 18.75
C SER A 61 -6.15 -2.65 17.60
N LEU A 62 -6.00 -2.12 16.40
CA LEU A 62 -6.70 -2.58 15.20
C LEU A 62 -5.69 -3.24 14.27
N ALA A 63 -6.02 -4.43 13.78
CA ALA A 63 -5.14 -5.18 12.89
C ALA A 63 -5.93 -5.80 11.74
N ALA A 64 -5.44 -5.60 10.52
CA ALA A 64 -5.90 -6.34 9.35
C ALA A 64 -4.77 -7.23 8.82
N ILE A 65 -4.06 -6.81 7.77
CA ILE A 65 -2.98 -7.61 7.15
C ILE A 65 -1.68 -7.61 7.97
N ARG A 66 -1.56 -6.68 8.95
CA ARG A 66 -0.39 -6.58 9.84
C ARG A 66 0.91 -6.28 9.07
N HIS A 67 0.81 -5.46 8.02
CA HIS A 67 1.92 -5.14 7.12
C HIS A 67 2.67 -3.85 7.50
N SER A 68 2.66 -3.49 8.78
CA SER A 68 3.52 -2.42 9.30
C SER A 68 4.98 -2.87 9.34
N MET A 69 5.90 -1.91 9.42
CA MET A 69 7.34 -2.14 9.49
C MET A 69 7.89 -1.95 10.93
N GLY A 70 7.14 -2.41 11.93
CA GLY A 70 7.50 -2.35 13.35
C GLY A 70 6.66 -1.35 14.15
N GLY A 71 6.16 -1.78 15.31
CA GLY A 71 5.73 -0.91 16.42
C GLY A 71 4.45 -0.07 16.26
N HIS A 72 3.79 -0.07 15.10
CA HIS A 72 2.62 0.78 14.86
C HIS A 72 1.27 0.09 15.17
N THR A 73 1.17 -1.22 14.93
CA THR A 73 -0.12 -1.94 14.94
C THR A 73 -0.49 -2.52 16.32
N PHE A 74 0.50 -2.73 17.19
CA PHE A 74 0.32 -3.43 18.46
C PHE A 74 0.88 -2.62 19.62
N ASP A 75 0.25 -2.77 20.78
CA ASP A 75 0.71 -2.21 22.06
C ASP A 75 0.71 -3.35 23.09
N ASP A 76 1.55 -3.21 24.11
CA ASP A 76 1.78 -4.19 25.15
C ASP A 76 0.46 -4.57 25.84
N ASN A 77 0.15 -5.86 25.81
CA ASN A 77 -1.06 -6.45 26.38
C ASN A 77 -2.38 -5.82 25.90
N ALA A 78 -2.42 -5.25 24.69
CA ALA A 78 -3.65 -4.71 24.11
C ALA A 78 -4.63 -5.82 23.70
N LEU A 79 -5.91 -5.47 23.66
CA LEU A 79 -6.95 -6.22 22.97
C LEU A 79 -6.87 -5.91 21.47
N VAL A 80 -6.52 -6.90 20.65
CA VAL A 80 -6.40 -6.72 19.20
C VAL A 80 -7.73 -7.04 18.52
N LEU A 81 -8.25 -6.11 17.74
CA LEU A 81 -9.39 -6.34 16.84
C LEU A 81 -8.88 -6.77 15.47
N ASP A 82 -9.11 -8.03 15.11
CA ASP A 82 -8.74 -8.58 13.82
C ASP A 82 -9.85 -8.34 12.78
N LEU A 83 -9.60 -7.39 11.88
CA LEU A 83 -10.57 -6.93 10.89
C LEU A 83 -10.58 -7.77 9.61
N ARG A 84 -9.77 -8.82 9.49
CA ARG A 84 -9.61 -9.55 8.21
C ARG A 84 -10.90 -10.19 7.68
N LYS A 85 -11.84 -10.55 8.56
CA LYS A 85 -13.17 -11.09 8.17
C LYS A 85 -14.26 -10.02 8.05
N PHE A 86 -13.92 -8.76 8.30
CA PHE A 86 -14.80 -7.60 8.14
C PHE A 86 -14.43 -6.88 6.84
N ASN A 87 -14.73 -7.54 5.72
CA ASN A 87 -14.14 -7.25 4.41
C ASN A 87 -15.17 -7.19 3.26
N LYS A 88 -16.45 -6.92 3.53
CA LYS A 88 -17.48 -6.78 2.50
C LYS A 88 -17.18 -5.58 1.59
N VAL A 89 -17.50 -5.72 0.30
CA VAL A 89 -17.37 -4.67 -0.73
C VAL A 89 -18.61 -4.67 -1.61
N THR A 90 -19.19 -3.49 -1.85
CA THR A 90 -20.28 -3.25 -2.79
C THR A 90 -19.86 -2.17 -3.78
N VAL A 91 -20.14 -2.36 -5.07
CA VAL A 91 -19.77 -1.41 -6.14
C VAL A 91 -21.03 -0.85 -6.79
N ASP A 92 -21.10 0.47 -6.92
CA ASP A 92 -22.04 1.16 -7.79
C ASP A 92 -21.28 1.70 -9.00
N ALA A 93 -21.33 0.92 -10.10
CA ALA A 93 -20.64 1.25 -11.34
C ALA A 93 -21.20 2.52 -12.02
N ALA A 94 -22.47 2.83 -11.82
CA ALA A 94 -23.09 4.01 -12.41
C ALA A 94 -22.66 5.29 -11.68
N ALA A 95 -22.61 5.25 -10.34
CA ALA A 95 -22.13 6.34 -9.50
C ALA A 95 -20.60 6.44 -9.43
N LYS A 96 -19.89 5.44 -9.98
CA LYS A 96 -18.44 5.24 -9.87
C LYS A 96 -17.97 5.31 -8.42
N THR A 97 -18.64 4.54 -7.56
CA THR A 97 -18.28 4.41 -6.15
C THR A 97 -18.19 2.96 -5.72
N MET A 98 -17.41 2.73 -4.68
CA MET A 98 -17.46 1.50 -3.91
C MET A 98 -17.61 1.79 -2.43
N THR A 99 -18.38 0.96 -1.75
CA THR A 99 -18.58 0.99 -0.31
C THR A 99 -18.01 -0.29 0.28
N LEU A 100 -17.09 -0.16 1.22
CA LEU A 100 -16.28 -1.27 1.69
C LEU A 100 -16.02 -1.23 3.19
N GLN A 101 -15.75 -2.40 3.75
CA GLN A 101 -15.29 -2.58 5.13
C GLN A 101 -13.76 -2.54 5.21
N PRO A 102 -13.18 -2.13 6.34
CA PRO A 102 -11.73 -1.88 6.48
C PRO A 102 -10.85 -3.11 6.28
N GLY A 103 -11.39 -4.33 6.43
CA GLY A 103 -10.66 -5.57 6.22
C GLY A 103 -10.46 -5.97 4.76
N ALA A 104 -11.18 -5.35 3.82
CA ALA A 104 -11.05 -5.62 2.39
C ALA A 104 -9.63 -5.33 1.90
N ARG A 105 -9.10 -6.16 1.00
CA ARG A 105 -7.77 -5.98 0.41
C ARG A 105 -7.88 -5.32 -0.96
N TRP A 106 -6.92 -4.48 -1.31
CA TRP A 106 -6.88 -3.86 -2.64
C TRP A 106 -6.81 -4.90 -3.76
N HIS A 107 -6.13 -6.03 -3.53
CA HIS A 107 -6.06 -7.15 -4.46
C HIS A 107 -7.46 -7.68 -4.86
N ASP A 108 -8.29 -7.98 -3.87
CA ASP A 108 -9.66 -8.48 -4.10
C ASP A 108 -10.54 -7.41 -4.76
N ILE A 109 -10.34 -6.14 -4.38
CA ILE A 109 -11.06 -4.99 -4.94
C ILE A 109 -10.71 -4.77 -6.42
N GLN A 110 -9.44 -4.85 -6.80
CA GLN A 110 -9.02 -4.69 -8.19
C GLN A 110 -9.61 -5.79 -9.08
N ASN A 111 -9.61 -7.04 -8.60
CA ASN A 111 -10.28 -8.16 -9.28
C ASN A 111 -11.79 -7.91 -9.44
N LEU A 112 -12.46 -7.34 -8.43
CA LEU A 112 -13.89 -7.03 -8.47
C LEU A 112 -14.24 -5.88 -9.44
N LEU A 113 -13.38 -4.86 -9.54
CA LEU A 113 -13.60 -3.68 -10.39
C LEU A 113 -13.26 -3.94 -11.87
N HIS A 114 -12.33 -4.86 -12.12
CA HIS A 114 -11.92 -5.26 -13.46
C HIS A 114 -13.09 -5.87 -14.26
N PRO A 115 -13.18 -5.67 -15.59
CA PRO A 115 -12.26 -4.92 -16.46
C PRO A 115 -12.58 -3.45 -16.63
N ARG A 116 -13.68 -2.93 -16.07
CA ARG A 116 -14.21 -1.61 -16.44
C ARG A 116 -13.85 -0.48 -15.50
N LEU A 117 -13.62 -0.80 -14.24
CA LEU A 117 -13.31 0.16 -13.20
C LEU A 117 -11.96 -0.16 -12.57
N ALA A 118 -11.41 0.84 -11.92
CA ALA A 118 -10.12 0.76 -11.26
C ALA A 118 -10.14 1.59 -9.97
N VAL A 119 -9.23 1.25 -9.06
CA VAL A 119 -9.03 2.01 -7.82
C VAL A 119 -8.47 3.40 -8.17
N LYS A 120 -9.05 4.44 -7.57
CA LYS A 120 -8.61 5.83 -7.79
C LYS A 120 -7.30 6.16 -7.08
N ALA A 121 -7.15 5.72 -5.82
CA ALA A 121 -5.92 5.93 -5.04
C ALA A 121 -5.73 4.77 -4.07
N MET A 122 -4.49 4.26 -4.01
CA MET A 122 -3.99 3.23 -3.09
C MET A 122 -2.46 3.25 -3.13
N GLN A 123 -1.81 2.47 -2.27
CA GLN A 123 -0.38 2.18 -2.38
C GLN A 123 -0.03 1.55 -3.72
N SER A 124 1.26 1.58 -4.10
CA SER A 124 1.74 0.95 -5.35
C SER A 124 1.53 -0.56 -5.43
N THR A 125 1.27 -1.22 -4.30
CA THR A 125 1.08 -2.68 -4.19
C THR A 125 -0.28 -2.98 -3.56
N ASP A 126 -0.86 -4.13 -3.88
CA ASP A 126 -2.28 -4.40 -3.58
C ASP A 126 -2.55 -5.34 -2.40
N ILE A 127 -1.50 -5.75 -1.70
CA ILE A 127 -1.58 -6.64 -0.53
C ILE A 127 -2.23 -6.01 0.71
N PHE A 128 -2.34 -4.69 0.76
CA PHE A 128 -2.80 -3.97 1.94
C PHE A 128 -4.32 -4.02 2.11
N SER A 129 -4.76 -3.97 3.36
CA SER A 129 -6.17 -3.70 3.69
C SER A 129 -6.50 -2.23 3.47
N VAL A 130 -7.75 -1.94 3.11
CA VAL A 130 -8.22 -0.57 2.98
C VAL A 130 -8.17 0.18 4.30
N GLY A 131 -8.57 -0.43 5.42
CA GLY A 131 -8.54 0.23 6.73
C GLY A 131 -7.15 0.69 7.16
N GLY A 132 -6.13 -0.16 6.96
CA GLY A 132 -4.74 0.23 7.17
C GLY A 132 -4.32 1.40 6.27
N SER A 133 -4.72 1.36 5.00
CA SER A 133 -4.40 2.39 4.01
C SER A 133 -5.04 3.75 4.33
N LEU A 134 -6.31 3.76 4.77
CA LEU A 134 -6.99 4.95 5.25
C LEU A 134 -6.31 5.50 6.52
N SER A 135 -5.91 4.61 7.43
CA SER A 135 -5.30 4.97 8.71
C SER A 135 -3.92 5.62 8.57
N VAL A 136 -3.19 5.34 7.49
CA VAL A 136 -1.88 5.98 7.19
C VAL A 136 -1.98 7.04 6.10
N ASN A 137 -3.19 7.30 5.58
CA ASN A 137 -3.42 8.14 4.41
C ASN A 137 -2.47 7.79 3.23
N ALA A 138 -2.45 6.50 2.88
CA ALA A 138 -1.59 5.95 1.85
C ALA A 138 -1.65 6.68 0.50
N HIS A 139 -0.57 6.63 -0.26
CA HIS A 139 -0.49 7.13 -1.64
C HIS A 139 0.25 6.13 -2.53
N GLY A 140 0.20 6.33 -3.84
CA GLY A 140 0.86 5.47 -4.81
C GLY A 140 1.10 6.18 -6.12
N MET A 141 0.94 5.44 -7.22
CA MET A 141 1.41 5.87 -8.54
C MET A 141 0.58 6.99 -9.18
N ASP A 142 -0.67 7.21 -8.74
CA ASP A 142 -1.52 8.29 -9.25
C ASP A 142 -1.24 9.61 -8.52
N HIS A 143 -0.30 10.36 -9.06
CA HIS A 143 0.12 11.65 -8.52
C HIS A 143 -0.96 12.75 -8.61
N GLN A 144 -1.98 12.57 -9.46
CA GLN A 144 -3.07 13.53 -9.62
C GLN A 144 -4.17 13.28 -8.58
N ALA A 145 -4.45 12.01 -8.26
CA ALA A 145 -5.35 11.62 -7.17
C ALA A 145 -4.74 11.91 -5.79
N GLY A 146 -3.41 11.84 -5.69
CA GLY A 146 -2.70 12.01 -4.43
C GLY A 146 -2.89 10.81 -3.51
N SER A 147 -3.10 11.07 -2.21
CA SER A 147 -3.38 10.03 -1.23
C SER A 147 -4.82 9.50 -1.30
N VAL A 148 -5.08 8.38 -0.64
CA VAL A 148 -6.42 7.77 -0.50
C VAL A 148 -7.47 8.76 0.00
N ALA A 149 -7.10 9.76 0.82
CA ALA A 149 -7.99 10.85 1.23
C ALA A 149 -8.76 11.49 0.06
N GLY A 150 -8.12 11.67 -1.10
CA GLY A 150 -8.73 12.28 -2.30
C GLY A 150 -9.79 11.41 -2.99
N SER A 151 -9.99 10.18 -2.51
CA SER A 151 -11.02 9.26 -2.99
C SER A 151 -12.18 9.10 -2.01
N ILE A 152 -12.05 9.53 -0.75
CA ILE A 152 -13.06 9.26 0.28
C ILE A 152 -14.25 10.21 0.13
N ARG A 153 -15.44 9.65 -0.07
CA ARG A 153 -16.71 10.38 0.01
C ARG A 153 -17.24 10.45 1.43
N SER A 154 -17.19 9.35 2.17
CA SER A 154 -17.63 9.29 3.57
C SER A 154 -17.08 8.07 4.28
N MET A 155 -17.09 8.10 5.61
CA MET A 155 -16.79 6.98 6.47
C MET A 155 -17.79 6.92 7.62
N ARG A 156 -18.25 5.71 7.95
CA ARG A 156 -18.90 5.43 9.24
C ARG A 156 -17.83 5.00 10.23
N VAL A 157 -17.80 5.65 11.39
CA VAL A 157 -16.76 5.48 12.41
C VAL A 157 -17.42 5.20 13.75
N MET A 158 -16.97 4.14 14.43
CA MET A 158 -17.32 3.86 15.81
C MET A 158 -16.29 4.50 16.74
N LEU A 159 -16.73 5.37 17.64
CA LEU A 159 -15.88 6.03 18.62
C LEU A 159 -15.63 5.11 19.82
N ALA A 160 -14.69 5.51 20.68
CA ALA A 160 -14.27 4.69 21.83
C ALA A 160 -15.41 4.34 22.79
N ASP A 161 -16.50 5.12 22.82
CA ASP A 161 -17.70 4.88 23.65
C ASP A 161 -18.75 3.97 22.98
N GLY A 162 -18.45 3.46 21.78
CA GLY A 162 -19.35 2.62 21.00
C GLY A 162 -20.38 3.40 20.18
N SER A 163 -20.44 4.73 20.30
CA SER A 163 -21.29 5.54 19.43
C SER A 163 -20.77 5.52 17.99
N VAL A 164 -21.69 5.51 17.02
CA VAL A 164 -21.37 5.52 15.60
C VAL A 164 -21.75 6.85 15.00
N THR A 165 -20.83 7.44 14.25
CA THR A 165 -21.04 8.69 13.52
C THR A 165 -20.51 8.59 12.09
N THR A 166 -21.02 9.43 11.21
CA THR A 166 -20.52 9.56 9.83
C THR A 166 -19.60 10.77 9.74
N CYS A 167 -18.49 10.65 9.03
CA CYS A 167 -17.64 11.79 8.70
C CYS A 167 -17.26 11.79 7.22
N SER A 168 -17.01 12.97 6.68
CA SER A 168 -16.67 13.23 5.29
C SER A 168 -15.92 14.57 5.19
N PRO A 169 -15.46 14.96 3.98
CA PRO A 169 -14.92 16.30 3.79
C PRO A 169 -15.90 17.44 4.17
N THR A 170 -17.21 17.19 4.14
CA THR A 170 -18.26 18.20 4.35
C THR A 170 -19.17 17.96 5.57
N GLU A 171 -19.06 16.81 6.24
CA GLU A 171 -19.82 16.43 7.43
C GLU A 171 -18.84 15.92 8.50
N ASN A 172 -18.93 16.42 9.73
CA ASN A 172 -17.98 16.09 10.81
C ASN A 172 -16.51 16.18 10.32
N THR A 173 -16.19 17.24 9.57
CA THR A 173 -14.92 17.42 8.86
C THR A 173 -13.70 17.32 9.77
N ASP A 174 -13.81 17.78 11.02
CA ASP A 174 -12.73 17.64 11.99
C ASP A 174 -12.45 16.18 12.31
N LEU A 175 -13.48 15.36 12.57
CA LEU A 175 -13.30 13.93 12.77
C LEU A 175 -12.72 13.27 11.52
N PHE A 176 -13.19 13.63 10.33
CA PHE A 176 -12.64 13.12 9.07
C PHE A 176 -11.12 13.35 8.96
N ARG A 177 -10.65 14.56 9.26
CA ARG A 177 -9.22 14.91 9.24
C ARG A 177 -8.38 14.18 10.28
N HIS A 178 -8.99 13.76 11.40
CA HIS A 178 -8.31 12.99 12.43
C HIS A 178 -8.31 11.49 12.13
N VAL A 179 -9.37 10.95 11.51
CA VAL A 179 -9.46 9.51 11.18
C VAL A 179 -8.54 9.16 10.01
N VAL A 180 -8.51 9.98 8.95
CA VAL A 180 -7.64 9.74 7.79
C VAL A 180 -6.20 10.11 8.13
N GLY A 181 -5.29 9.13 8.07
CA GLY A 181 -3.92 9.32 8.57
C GLY A 181 -3.81 9.29 10.11
N GLY A 182 -4.88 8.93 10.82
CA GLY A 182 -4.97 8.93 12.28
C GLY A 182 -4.46 7.68 12.98
N TYR A 183 -3.92 6.71 12.24
CA TYR A 183 -3.43 5.43 12.77
C TYR A 183 -4.45 4.66 13.62
N GLY A 184 -5.75 4.86 13.37
CA GLY A 184 -6.83 4.21 14.12
C GLY A 184 -7.09 4.77 15.52
N LEU A 185 -6.45 5.88 15.90
CA LEU A 185 -6.53 6.45 17.26
C LEU A 185 -7.84 7.19 17.55
N PHE A 186 -8.55 7.63 16.52
CA PHE A 186 -9.74 8.49 16.64
C PHE A 186 -11.06 7.75 16.44
N GLY A 187 -11.01 6.43 16.25
CA GLY A 187 -12.17 5.57 16.09
C GLY A 187 -11.91 4.40 15.14
N VAL A 188 -12.81 3.43 15.18
CA VAL A 188 -12.79 2.25 14.30
C VAL A 188 -13.63 2.55 13.06
N VAL A 189 -13.02 2.60 11.89
CA VAL A 189 -13.75 2.71 10.62
C VAL A 189 -14.58 1.43 10.44
N LEU A 190 -15.90 1.57 10.31
CA LEU A 190 -16.82 0.47 10.05
C LEU A 190 -16.98 0.24 8.55
N GLU A 191 -17.09 1.34 7.81
CA GLU A 191 -17.32 1.35 6.38
C GLU A 191 -16.79 2.66 5.78
N ALA A 192 -16.27 2.62 4.56
CA ALA A 192 -15.90 3.78 3.78
C ALA A 192 -16.51 3.72 2.39
N THR A 193 -16.99 4.84 1.88
CA THR A 193 -17.38 5.01 0.48
C THR A 193 -16.29 5.76 -0.25
N LEU A 194 -15.70 5.13 -1.27
CA LEU A 194 -14.62 5.68 -2.09
C LEU A 194 -15.06 5.88 -3.54
N ASP A 195 -14.52 6.89 -4.21
CA ASP A 195 -14.54 7.03 -5.65
C ASP A 195 -13.73 5.90 -6.32
N VAL A 196 -14.26 5.37 -7.41
CA VAL A 196 -13.51 4.56 -8.38
C VAL A 196 -13.45 5.30 -9.72
N VAL A 197 -12.54 4.88 -10.60
CA VAL A 197 -12.34 5.50 -11.90
C VAL A 197 -12.50 4.48 -13.02
N ASP A 198 -12.56 4.96 -14.26
CA ASP A 198 -12.50 4.06 -15.41
C ASP A 198 -11.15 3.33 -15.45
N ASN A 199 -11.17 2.06 -15.88
CA ASN A 199 -9.95 1.29 -16.06
C ASN A 199 -9.24 1.69 -17.37
N ALA A 200 -8.71 2.92 -17.41
CA ALA A 200 -8.08 3.51 -18.57
C ALA A 200 -6.93 2.64 -19.11
N VAL A 201 -6.70 2.73 -20.42
CA VAL A 201 -5.55 2.10 -21.08
C VAL A 201 -4.41 3.10 -21.12
N TYR A 202 -3.25 2.64 -20.67
CA TYR A 202 -2.00 3.38 -20.66
C TYR A 202 -0.99 2.76 -21.60
N ARG A 203 -0.18 3.64 -22.18
CA ARG A 203 1.07 3.32 -22.84
C ARG A 203 2.20 3.46 -21.82
N THR A 204 2.97 2.40 -21.63
CA THR A 204 4.14 2.43 -20.76
C THR A 204 5.30 3.13 -21.45
N SER A 205 6.03 3.96 -20.69
CA SER A 205 7.32 4.51 -21.10
C SER A 205 8.26 4.61 -19.92
N ARG A 206 9.58 4.64 -20.21
CA ARG A 206 10.63 4.71 -19.19
C ARG A 206 11.69 5.70 -19.63
N GLU A 207 12.15 6.52 -18.70
CA GLU A 207 13.23 7.48 -18.92
C GLU A 207 14.27 7.36 -17.82
N ILE A 208 15.55 7.35 -18.19
CA ILE A 208 16.65 7.35 -17.22
C ILE A 208 17.14 8.79 -17.10
N ILE A 209 17.04 9.34 -15.90
CA ILE A 209 17.48 10.69 -15.57
C ILE A 209 18.51 10.66 -14.43
N ARG A 210 19.21 11.77 -14.22
CA ARG A 210 19.89 11.99 -12.94
C ARG A 210 18.84 12.24 -11.87
N SER A 211 19.03 11.67 -10.69
CA SER A 211 18.11 11.84 -9.56
C SER A 211 17.85 13.31 -9.27
N ASP A 212 18.89 14.14 -9.35
CA ASP A 212 18.85 15.56 -9.01
C ASP A 212 18.03 16.38 -10.01
N ASP A 213 17.81 15.87 -11.22
CA ASP A 213 16.96 16.48 -12.23
C ASP A 213 15.47 16.18 -12.03
N PHE A 214 15.13 15.23 -11.13
CA PHE A 214 13.74 14.81 -10.92
C PHE A 214 12.76 15.95 -10.58
N PRO A 215 13.09 16.93 -9.70
CA PRO A 215 12.17 18.04 -9.43
C PRO A 215 11.84 18.87 -10.67
N LYS A 216 12.83 19.09 -11.55
CA LYS A 216 12.64 19.78 -12.82
C LYS A 216 11.81 18.93 -13.78
N PHE A 217 12.15 17.65 -13.91
CA PHE A 217 11.39 16.69 -14.72
C PHE A 217 9.91 16.63 -14.29
N PHE A 218 9.65 16.57 -12.98
CA PHE A 218 8.30 16.57 -12.44
C PHE A 218 7.55 17.85 -12.82
N ALA A 219 8.15 19.03 -12.62
CA ALA A 219 7.52 20.32 -12.89
C ALA A 219 7.27 20.58 -14.38
N GLU A 220 8.18 20.13 -15.26
CA GLU A 220 8.11 20.42 -16.70
C GLU A 220 7.36 19.33 -17.50
N VAL A 221 7.36 18.08 -17.04
CA VAL A 221 6.85 16.92 -17.79
C VAL A 221 5.65 16.27 -17.12
N LEU A 222 5.74 15.95 -15.82
CA LEU A 222 4.71 15.17 -15.12
C LEU A 222 3.50 16.03 -14.72
N GLU A 223 3.74 17.10 -13.96
CA GLU A 223 2.69 17.94 -13.38
C GLU A 223 1.73 18.62 -14.40
N PRO A 224 2.23 19.20 -15.51
CA PRO A 224 1.35 19.86 -16.48
C PRO A 224 0.59 18.86 -17.36
N ASN A 225 1.08 17.63 -17.53
CA ASN A 225 0.49 16.66 -18.45
C ASN A 225 -0.54 15.76 -17.75
N LYS A 226 -1.82 16.06 -17.97
CA LYS A 226 -2.95 15.31 -17.36
C LYS A 226 -3.19 13.94 -17.98
N ASP A 227 -2.59 13.64 -19.13
CA ASP A 227 -2.66 12.32 -19.73
C ASP A 227 -1.71 11.33 -19.05
N ILE A 228 -0.71 11.78 -18.28
CA ILE A 228 0.11 10.88 -17.45
C ILE A 228 -0.71 10.48 -16.22
N GLY A 229 -1.36 9.32 -16.30
CA GLY A 229 -2.26 8.86 -15.25
C GLY A 229 -1.53 8.27 -14.05
N LEU A 230 -0.41 7.60 -14.29
CA LEU A 230 0.43 6.98 -13.25
C LEU A 230 1.91 7.28 -13.51
N PHE A 231 2.70 7.40 -12.44
CA PHE A 231 4.15 7.40 -12.51
C PHE A 231 4.76 6.82 -11.23
N TYR A 232 6.00 6.33 -11.32
CA TYR A 232 6.86 6.15 -10.15
C TYR A 232 8.33 6.30 -10.54
N GLY A 233 9.16 6.72 -9.60
CA GLY A 233 10.62 6.75 -9.74
C GLY A 233 11.24 5.49 -9.14
N HIS A 234 12.37 5.05 -9.66
CA HIS A 234 13.18 4.01 -9.07
C HIS A 234 14.65 4.43 -9.09
N LEU A 235 15.21 4.67 -7.91
CA LEU A 235 16.58 5.11 -7.72
C LEU A 235 17.55 3.93 -7.79
N SER A 236 18.73 4.17 -8.38
CA SER A 236 19.77 3.16 -8.41
C SER A 236 20.23 2.78 -7.00
N THR A 237 20.31 1.48 -6.76
CA THR A 237 20.95 0.90 -5.56
C THR A 237 22.32 0.28 -5.89
N ALA A 238 22.77 0.41 -7.14
CA ALA A 238 24.08 -0.06 -7.57
C ALA A 238 25.19 0.88 -7.11
N PRO A 239 26.34 0.37 -6.61
CA PRO A 239 27.43 1.19 -6.09
C PRO A 239 27.95 2.26 -7.05
N GLY A 240 28.05 1.96 -8.35
CA GLY A 240 28.65 2.87 -9.35
C GLY A 240 27.86 4.16 -9.57
N ASN A 241 26.57 4.18 -9.26
CA ASN A 241 25.68 5.34 -9.43
C ASN A 241 24.61 5.39 -8.34
N PHE A 242 24.99 5.00 -7.12
CA PHE A 242 24.08 4.81 -5.99
C PHE A 242 23.29 6.09 -5.67
N LEU A 243 21.97 6.03 -5.76
CA LEU A 243 21.00 7.13 -5.64
C LEU A 243 21.30 8.33 -6.55
N GLU A 244 22.04 8.13 -7.64
CA GLU A 244 22.42 9.19 -8.58
C GLU A 244 21.65 9.13 -9.89
N ASP A 245 21.25 7.93 -10.31
CA ASP A 245 20.38 7.73 -11.44
C ASP A 245 18.99 7.30 -10.96
N MET A 246 17.98 7.69 -11.71
CA MET A 246 16.59 7.28 -11.52
C MET A 246 16.01 6.76 -12.83
N ILE A 247 15.30 5.66 -12.78
CA ILE A 247 14.37 5.24 -13.83
C ILE A 247 13.00 5.83 -13.49
N VAL A 248 12.45 6.67 -14.35
CA VAL A 248 11.09 7.18 -14.22
C VAL A 248 10.18 6.35 -15.11
N TYR A 249 9.23 5.64 -14.50
CA TYR A 249 8.20 4.88 -15.19
C TYR A 249 6.97 5.76 -15.36
N ARG A 250 6.42 5.78 -16.58
CA ARG A 250 5.26 6.59 -16.95
C ARG A 250 4.20 5.75 -17.64
N TYR A 251 2.95 6.16 -17.41
CA TYR A 251 1.76 5.52 -17.94
C TYR A 251 0.86 6.58 -18.57
N ASP A 252 1.05 6.78 -19.87
CA ASP A 252 0.41 7.81 -20.66
C ASP A 252 -0.94 7.31 -21.19
N LYS A 253 -2.04 7.99 -20.87
CA LYS A 253 -3.40 7.59 -21.21
C LYS A 253 -3.60 7.62 -22.72
N VAL A 254 -4.07 6.50 -23.28
CA VAL A 254 -4.38 6.37 -24.71
C VAL A 254 -5.85 6.02 -24.96
N ALA A 255 -6.55 5.49 -23.96
CA ALA A 255 -8.00 5.28 -24.01
C ALA A 255 -8.61 5.33 -22.60
N GLU A 256 -9.88 5.73 -22.50
CA GLU A 256 -10.60 5.77 -21.21
C GLU A 256 -11.01 4.37 -20.72
N GLN A 257 -11.15 3.40 -21.62
CA GLN A 257 -11.67 2.08 -21.31
C GLN A 257 -10.90 1.00 -22.10
N PRO A 258 -10.74 -0.21 -21.55
CA PRO A 258 -10.11 -1.31 -22.26
C PRO A 258 -11.09 -1.92 -23.29
N PRO A 259 -10.58 -2.72 -24.24
CA PRO A 259 -11.43 -3.40 -25.21
C PRO A 259 -12.38 -4.40 -24.52
N ALA A 260 -13.43 -4.83 -25.22
CA ALA A 260 -14.48 -5.67 -24.64
C ALA A 260 -14.03 -7.09 -24.26
N ASP A 261 -12.98 -7.57 -24.90
CA ASP A 261 -12.33 -8.85 -24.70
C ASP A 261 -11.11 -8.76 -23.78
N GLN A 262 -11.01 -7.72 -22.94
CA GLN A 262 -9.92 -7.57 -21.97
C GLN A 262 -9.84 -8.83 -21.07
N PRO A 263 -8.71 -9.55 -21.05
CA PRO A 263 -8.53 -10.71 -20.18
C PRO A 263 -8.60 -10.32 -18.71
N GLU A 264 -8.87 -11.30 -17.85
CA GLU A 264 -8.75 -11.17 -16.40
C GLU A 264 -7.36 -10.62 -16.02
N ILE A 265 -7.31 -9.93 -14.89
CA ILE A 265 -6.05 -9.45 -14.36
C ILE A 265 -5.22 -10.65 -13.89
N GLY A 266 -4.03 -10.81 -14.45
CA GLY A 266 -3.15 -11.93 -14.11
C GLY A 266 -2.36 -11.64 -12.83
N GLU A 267 -2.04 -12.70 -12.09
CA GLU A 267 -1.12 -12.61 -10.96
C GLU A 267 0.28 -12.15 -11.40
N PRO A 268 1.04 -11.45 -10.55
CA PRO A 268 2.40 -11.06 -10.84
C PRO A 268 3.27 -12.28 -11.25
N GLY A 269 3.84 -12.21 -12.44
CA GLY A 269 4.77 -13.22 -12.93
C GLY A 269 6.14 -13.16 -12.24
N SER A 270 6.89 -14.26 -12.33
CA SER A 270 8.33 -14.31 -11.99
C SER A 270 8.67 -13.96 -10.54
N VAL A 271 7.74 -14.10 -9.59
CA VAL A 271 7.93 -13.81 -8.15
C VAL A 271 9.19 -14.47 -7.58
N GLY A 272 9.37 -15.78 -7.83
CA GLY A 272 10.55 -16.50 -7.34
C GLY A 272 11.87 -15.99 -7.93
N LEU A 273 11.89 -15.63 -9.22
CA LEU A 273 13.07 -15.06 -9.86
C LEU A 273 13.40 -13.66 -9.29
N LYS A 274 12.38 -12.81 -9.11
CA LYS A 274 12.54 -11.49 -8.46
C LYS A 274 13.10 -11.64 -7.05
N ARG A 275 12.61 -12.60 -6.26
CA ARG A 275 13.14 -12.89 -4.92
C ARG A 275 14.59 -13.36 -4.98
N VAL A 276 14.96 -14.22 -5.93
CA VAL A 276 16.37 -14.64 -6.11
C VAL A 276 17.26 -13.44 -6.43
N ILE A 277 16.84 -12.55 -7.32
CA ILE A 277 17.60 -11.34 -7.67
C ILE A 277 17.79 -10.44 -6.44
N ILE A 278 16.71 -10.20 -5.68
CA ILE A 278 16.76 -9.41 -4.44
C ILE A 278 17.69 -10.06 -3.41
N ASN A 279 17.57 -11.38 -3.21
CA ASN A 279 18.41 -12.11 -2.29
C ASN A 279 19.88 -12.03 -2.71
N LEU A 280 20.21 -12.22 -3.99
CA LEU A 280 21.58 -12.08 -4.47
C LEU A 280 22.12 -10.65 -4.26
N ALA A 281 21.29 -9.62 -4.43
CA ALA A 281 21.68 -8.23 -4.19
C ALA A 281 22.11 -7.97 -2.73
N LYS A 282 21.68 -8.80 -1.76
CA LYS A 282 22.17 -8.74 -0.37
C LYS A 282 23.64 -9.15 -0.22
N TRP A 283 24.18 -9.94 -1.15
CA TRP A 283 25.49 -10.59 -1.03
C TRP A 283 26.64 -9.78 -1.63
N GLY A 284 26.36 -8.57 -2.16
CA GLY A 284 27.39 -7.60 -2.48
C GLY A 284 27.18 -6.80 -3.76
N SER A 285 28.13 -5.90 -3.99
CA SER A 285 28.13 -4.89 -5.06
C SER A 285 27.88 -5.44 -6.46
N LEU A 286 28.50 -6.58 -6.80
CA LEU A 286 28.35 -7.22 -8.12
C LEU A 286 26.88 -7.53 -8.44
N PHE A 287 26.13 -8.03 -7.47
CA PHE A 287 24.74 -8.42 -7.67
C PHE A 287 23.81 -7.20 -7.70
N GLN A 288 24.13 -6.13 -6.97
CA GLN A 288 23.43 -4.85 -7.08
C GLN A 288 23.62 -4.21 -8.48
N GLU A 289 24.84 -4.24 -9.02
CA GLU A 289 25.12 -3.81 -10.40
C GLU A 289 24.36 -4.65 -11.43
N LEU A 290 24.33 -5.98 -11.25
CA LEU A 290 23.60 -6.88 -12.14
C LEU A 290 22.09 -6.66 -12.08
N LYS A 291 21.52 -6.46 -10.89
CA LYS A 291 20.10 -6.10 -10.69
C LYS A 291 19.79 -4.83 -11.46
N TRP A 292 20.57 -3.77 -11.23
CA TRP A 292 20.38 -2.49 -11.89
C TRP A 292 20.53 -2.54 -13.42
N PHE A 293 21.49 -3.31 -13.93
CA PHE A 293 21.63 -3.58 -15.35
C PHE A 293 20.39 -4.29 -15.92
N THR A 294 19.85 -5.25 -15.18
CA THR A 294 18.64 -6.01 -15.54
C THR A 294 17.44 -5.08 -15.61
N GLU A 295 17.24 -4.22 -14.61
CA GLU A 295 16.16 -3.22 -14.54
C GLU A 295 16.23 -2.22 -15.70
N LYS A 296 17.43 -1.73 -16.02
CA LYS A 296 17.65 -0.79 -17.13
C LYS A 296 17.48 -1.42 -18.52
N THR A 297 17.95 -2.66 -18.71
CA THR A 297 18.24 -3.19 -20.07
C THR A 297 17.42 -4.42 -20.44
N LEU A 298 17.13 -5.29 -19.48
CA LEU A 298 16.50 -6.59 -19.72
C LEU A 298 15.01 -6.55 -19.42
N GLU A 299 14.60 -6.04 -18.26
CA GLU A 299 13.18 -5.96 -17.89
C GLU A 299 12.29 -5.26 -18.94
N PRO A 300 12.70 -4.15 -19.58
CA PRO A 300 11.88 -3.53 -20.63
C PRO A 300 11.57 -4.48 -21.80
N LYS A 301 12.45 -5.44 -22.08
CA LYS A 301 12.30 -6.38 -23.21
C LYS A 301 11.36 -7.55 -22.90
N PHE A 302 11.06 -7.76 -21.62
CA PHE A 302 10.18 -8.83 -21.14
C PHE A 302 8.89 -8.31 -20.54
N GLU A 303 8.59 -7.00 -20.69
CA GLU A 303 7.34 -6.41 -20.22
C GLU A 303 6.16 -7.04 -20.96
N SER A 304 5.26 -7.69 -20.23
CA SER A 304 4.10 -8.37 -20.79
C SER A 304 2.97 -7.38 -21.04
N CYS A 305 2.63 -7.16 -22.31
CA CYS A 305 1.52 -6.29 -22.67
C CYS A 305 0.19 -6.99 -22.43
N THR A 306 -0.64 -6.39 -21.58
CA THR A 306 -1.91 -6.99 -21.13
C THR A 306 -3.08 -6.57 -21.99
N VAL A 307 -2.89 -5.59 -22.89
CA VAL A 307 -3.85 -5.19 -23.91
C VAL A 307 -3.31 -5.57 -25.30
N ALA A 308 -4.10 -6.33 -26.07
CA ALA A 308 -3.70 -6.85 -27.37
C ALA A 308 -3.45 -5.73 -28.39
N ARG A 309 -2.32 -5.82 -29.12
CA ARG A 309 -1.88 -4.81 -30.12
C ARG A 309 -2.76 -4.72 -31.37
N THR A 310 -3.62 -5.70 -31.65
CA THR A 310 -4.49 -5.72 -32.85
C THR A 310 -5.57 -4.62 -32.86
N SER A 311 -5.75 -3.89 -31.75
CA SER A 311 -6.72 -2.80 -31.60
C SER A 311 -6.10 -1.40 -31.48
N ALA A 312 -4.76 -1.26 -31.52
CA ALA A 312 -4.07 0.03 -31.38
C ALA A 312 -3.12 0.29 -32.56
N MET A 313 -3.40 1.33 -33.34
CA MET A 313 -2.59 1.73 -34.49
C MET A 313 -1.25 2.34 -34.04
N ALA A 314 -0.16 1.87 -34.68
CA ALA A 314 1.10 2.56 -34.95
C ALA A 314 1.91 3.10 -33.75
N GLU A 315 2.76 2.25 -33.16
CA GLU A 315 4.18 2.54 -32.81
C GLU A 315 4.82 1.28 -32.21
N GLY A 316 5.95 0.85 -32.78
CA GLY A 316 6.45 -0.54 -32.72
C GLY A 316 7.07 -1.03 -31.42
N GLU A 317 7.11 -0.23 -30.35
CA GLU A 317 7.88 -0.58 -29.14
C GLU A 317 7.13 -0.40 -27.81
N ALA A 318 6.03 0.36 -27.77
CA ALA A 318 5.36 0.65 -26.50
C ALA A 318 4.40 -0.47 -26.06
N CYS A 319 4.36 -0.72 -24.75
CA CYS A 319 3.48 -1.72 -24.16
C CYS A 319 2.17 -1.07 -23.69
N LEU A 320 1.04 -1.73 -23.94
CA LEU A 320 -0.27 -1.25 -23.51
C LEU A 320 -0.76 -2.05 -22.31
N VAL A 321 -1.17 -1.35 -21.27
CA VAL A 321 -1.65 -1.92 -20.01
C VAL A 321 -2.90 -1.16 -19.55
N THR A 322 -3.79 -1.83 -18.81
CA THR A 322 -4.89 -1.13 -18.13
C THR A 322 -4.39 -0.52 -16.82
N ARG A 323 -5.11 0.46 -16.26
CA ARG A 323 -4.78 1.09 -14.98
C ARG A 323 -4.57 0.08 -13.85
N ASN A 324 -5.40 -0.95 -13.76
CA ASN A 324 -5.26 -1.96 -12.71
C ASN A 324 -3.94 -2.75 -12.84
N ASN A 325 -3.41 -2.97 -14.04
CA ASN A 325 -2.24 -3.85 -14.22
C ASN A 325 -0.98 -3.42 -13.44
N PRO A 326 -0.46 -2.17 -13.57
CA PRO A 326 0.69 -1.75 -12.79
C PRO A 326 0.39 -1.58 -11.30
N MET A 327 -0.89 -1.47 -10.91
CA MET A 327 -1.32 -1.34 -9.51
C MET A 327 -1.66 -2.69 -8.86
N HIS A 328 -1.70 -3.76 -9.63
CA HIS A 328 -1.96 -5.14 -9.19
C HIS A 328 -0.65 -5.90 -9.01
N ASP A 329 0.22 -5.38 -8.14
CA ASP A 329 1.41 -6.08 -7.70
C ASP A 329 1.21 -6.58 -6.27
N SER A 330 0.95 -7.89 -6.14
CA SER A 330 0.85 -8.58 -4.85
C SER A 330 2.20 -8.78 -4.17
N VAL A 331 3.29 -8.30 -4.80
CA VAL A 331 4.68 -8.27 -4.31
C VAL A 331 5.10 -9.43 -3.39
N PRO A 332 4.78 -10.71 -3.67
CA PRO A 332 5.07 -11.75 -2.69
C PRO A 332 6.59 -11.97 -2.52
N TYR A 333 7.39 -11.45 -3.45
CA TYR A 333 8.84 -11.43 -3.42
C TYR A 333 9.43 -10.48 -2.37
N LEU A 334 8.65 -9.54 -1.83
CA LEU A 334 9.08 -8.68 -0.73
C LEU A 334 8.99 -9.37 0.63
N PHE A 335 8.23 -10.47 0.76
CA PHE A 335 8.21 -11.23 2.00
C PHE A 335 9.52 -11.99 2.16
N ASN A 336 10.24 -11.65 3.25
CA ASN A 336 11.38 -12.43 3.67
C ASN A 336 10.91 -13.63 4.49
N ASP A 337 11.19 -14.83 4.01
CA ASP A 337 10.90 -16.10 4.68
C ASP A 337 12.09 -16.66 5.48
N GLN A 338 13.22 -15.94 5.51
CA GLN A 338 14.41 -16.30 6.26
C GLN A 338 14.22 -15.99 7.76
N MET A 339 14.64 -16.90 8.63
CA MET A 339 14.45 -16.75 10.09
C MET A 339 15.47 -15.82 10.77
N GLU A 340 16.64 -15.59 10.15
CA GLU A 340 17.76 -14.85 10.75
C GLU A 340 17.95 -13.43 10.20
N GLU A 341 17.14 -13.04 9.22
CA GLU A 341 17.18 -11.72 8.61
C GLU A 341 15.77 -11.19 8.34
N THR A 342 15.64 -9.88 8.21
CA THR A 342 14.38 -9.23 7.83
C THR A 342 14.65 -8.09 6.87
N ASP A 343 13.69 -7.83 6.00
CA ASP A 343 13.73 -6.73 5.04
C ASP A 343 12.86 -5.59 5.63
N ILE A 344 13.45 -4.40 5.83
CA ILE A 344 12.74 -3.24 6.40
C ILE A 344 12.53 -2.18 5.34
N LEU A 345 11.28 -1.69 5.25
CA LEU A 345 10.92 -0.56 4.42
C LEU A 345 10.82 0.70 5.29
N HIS A 346 11.53 1.75 4.87
CA HIS A 346 11.37 3.09 5.42
C HIS A 346 10.72 4.00 4.38
N GLU A 347 9.80 4.83 4.83
CA GLU A 347 9.11 5.82 4.00
C GLU A 347 9.34 7.22 4.57
N TYR A 348 9.69 8.16 3.70
CA TYR A 348 10.02 9.54 4.08
C TYR A 348 9.20 10.53 3.25
N PHE A 349 8.48 11.41 3.92
CA PHE A 349 7.75 12.51 3.28
C PHE A 349 8.63 13.75 3.20
N ILE A 350 9.09 14.08 2.00
CA ILE A 350 10.07 15.15 1.78
C ILE A 350 9.40 16.29 1.00
N PRO A 351 9.50 17.54 1.46
CA PRO A 351 9.07 18.69 0.67
C PRO A 351 9.82 18.72 -0.67
N ARG A 352 9.13 19.00 -1.78
CA ARG A 352 9.73 19.01 -3.13
C ARG A 352 11.01 19.86 -3.22
N ALA A 353 11.04 21.00 -2.52
CA ALA A 353 12.19 21.91 -2.49
C ALA A 353 13.43 21.32 -1.78
N ALA A 354 13.24 20.34 -0.89
CA ALA A 354 14.31 19.69 -0.13
C ALA A 354 14.78 18.37 -0.75
N TYR A 355 14.15 17.92 -1.85
CA TYR A 355 14.43 16.61 -2.44
C TYR A 355 15.90 16.41 -2.81
N VAL A 356 16.54 17.38 -3.48
CA VAL A 356 17.94 17.24 -3.93
C VAL A 356 18.90 17.15 -2.74
N GLU A 357 18.71 18.01 -1.75
CA GLU A 357 19.51 18.00 -0.51
C GLU A 357 19.31 16.69 0.26
N PHE A 358 18.07 16.24 0.42
CA PHE A 358 17.76 14.97 1.07
C PHE A 358 18.43 13.78 0.38
N ILE A 359 18.33 13.67 -0.96
CA ILE A 359 18.95 12.57 -1.70
C ILE A 359 20.47 12.61 -1.58
N ALA A 360 21.09 13.79 -1.62
CA ALA A 360 22.53 13.94 -1.45
C ALA A 360 22.99 13.48 -0.05
N GLU A 361 22.31 13.89 1.01
CA GLU A 361 22.64 13.46 2.37
C GLU A 361 22.33 11.97 2.61
N ALA A 362 21.18 11.49 2.13
CA ALA A 362 20.81 10.08 2.22
C ALA A 362 21.86 9.20 1.51
N ARG A 363 22.38 9.62 0.37
CA ARG A 363 23.46 8.92 -0.35
C ARG A 363 24.71 8.76 0.51
N GLU A 364 25.15 9.81 1.19
CA GLU A 364 26.31 9.76 2.09
C GLU A 364 26.06 8.85 3.30
N ILE A 365 24.90 8.97 3.95
CA ILE A 365 24.55 8.16 5.12
C ILE A 365 24.43 6.68 4.74
N LEU A 366 23.69 6.37 3.68
CA LEU A 366 23.37 5.00 3.27
C LEU A 366 24.55 4.27 2.61
N ARG A 367 25.54 4.98 2.08
CA ARG A 367 26.82 4.37 1.64
C ARG A 367 27.71 3.96 2.82
N ASN A 368 27.58 4.65 3.96
CA ASN A 368 28.44 4.44 5.13
C ASN A 368 27.88 3.44 6.14
N GLN A 369 26.66 2.94 5.94
CA GLN A 369 26.07 1.89 6.78
C GLN A 369 26.42 0.48 6.28
N THR A 370 26.31 -0.49 7.18
CA THR A 370 26.53 -1.91 6.85
C THR A 370 25.31 -2.59 6.22
N MET A 371 24.12 -1.98 6.31
CA MET A 371 22.89 -2.56 5.77
C MET A 371 22.77 -2.25 4.27
N PRO A 372 22.63 -3.27 3.41
CA PRO A 372 22.48 -3.04 1.98
C PRO A 372 21.12 -2.40 1.69
N VAL A 373 21.11 -1.34 0.88
CA VAL A 373 19.88 -0.82 0.30
C VAL A 373 19.54 -1.66 -0.93
N LEU A 374 18.43 -2.39 -0.88
CA LEU A 374 18.01 -3.33 -1.93
C LEU A 374 17.09 -2.68 -2.98
N ASN A 375 16.35 -1.66 -2.55
CA ASN A 375 15.40 -0.92 -3.36
C ASN A 375 15.29 0.52 -2.83
N ALA A 376 15.15 1.49 -3.73
CA ALA A 376 14.82 2.88 -3.42
C ALA A 376 13.90 3.41 -4.53
N SER A 377 12.73 3.96 -4.19
CA SER A 377 11.70 4.39 -5.15
C SER A 377 11.10 5.73 -4.75
#